data_AF-A0A948WLY7-F1
#
_entry.id   AF-A0A948WLY7-F1
#
_cell.length_a   1.000
_cell.length_b   1.000
_cell.length_c   1.000
_cell.angle_alpha   90.00
_cell.angle_beta   90.00
_cell.angle_gamma   90.00
#
_symmetry.space_group_name_H-M   'P 1'
#
loop_
_entity.id
_entity.type
_entity.pdbx_description
1 polymer ?
#
loop_
_entity_poly.entity_id
_entity_poly.type
_entity_poly.pdbx_seq_one_letter_code
_entity_poly.pdbx_strand_id
1 'polypeptide(L)'
;MQDDRADSFGDRKRAEGQSRHREVERRRPRRHRAAIRRHEHSHSSRLRQGRDEKAHGRRQRQGCPSPGVVGISDAFPLTAGLRSPTVSDLQRRLRTAGFLARDVEDDGLYCPVTEHAVVEFQASRGLRTDGVCDSATWTALVEASWSFGDRMLYLTSPNLRGEDVSELQTHLSRLGFDCGRVDGIFGPLTARAVSDFQSNAGMSVDGICSTGTATAILRLGSHSGSGPGIATLRETENILAAERGFHRVVIGQFGGFSGIARLVSRALREQHDVVMLVDEPDVSSHSRAANHFAADAYLGLEGHGEAECTIAYYQVPGFTSVRGEALATQVAEELSRTLPSLSVTAVGMRLPILRETRMPAVLCSLGPFQEIADHAPEVAAALTRAFGIWQDSLRPD
;
A
#
# COMPACT_ATOMS: atom_id res chain seq x y z
N MET A 1 -42.86 -41.69 60.90
CA MET A 1 -41.71 -42.53 60.49
C MET A 1 -40.49 -41.64 60.69
N GLN A 2 -39.77 -41.64 61.83
CA GLN A 2 -38.89 -42.71 62.36
C GLN A 2 -38.03 -43.29 61.23
N ASP A 3 -36.70 -43.30 61.21
CA ASP A 3 -35.59 -43.03 62.15
C ASP A 3 -34.44 -42.46 61.27
N ASP A 4 -33.53 -41.56 61.67
CA ASP A 4 -32.64 -41.45 62.84
C ASP A 4 -31.33 -42.28 62.75
N ARG A 5 -30.21 -41.60 63.07
CA ARG A 5 -28.80 -42.03 63.32
C ARG A 5 -27.82 -42.05 62.12
N ALA A 6 -26.83 -41.15 61.98
CA ALA A 6 -25.79 -40.58 62.88
C ALA A 6 -24.51 -41.42 62.99
N ASP A 7 -23.38 -40.82 62.64
CA ASP A 7 -22.08 -40.85 63.33
C ASP A 7 -21.01 -40.12 62.49
N SER A 8 -19.98 -39.42 62.97
CA SER A 8 -19.65 -38.67 64.19
C SER A 8 -18.18 -38.20 64.02
N PHE A 9 -17.75 -37.21 64.82
CA PHE A 9 -16.36 -36.72 65.02
C PHE A 9 -15.73 -35.86 63.90
N GLY A 10 -15.06 -34.73 64.18
CA GLY A 10 -14.65 -34.14 65.45
C GLY A 10 -13.84 -32.85 65.18
N ASP A 11 -14.15 -31.85 65.97
CA ASP A 11 -13.70 -30.46 65.95
C ASP A 11 -12.32 -30.29 66.65
N ARG A 12 -11.66 -29.14 66.38
CA ARG A 12 -10.73 -28.36 67.25
C ARG A 12 -9.20 -28.39 67.10
N LYS A 13 -8.73 -27.24 66.58
CA LYS A 13 -8.00 -26.13 67.27
C LYS A 13 -6.45 -26.09 67.36
N ARG A 14 -6.00 -24.83 67.13
CA ARG A 14 -4.84 -24.05 67.64
C ARG A 14 -3.49 -24.27 66.93
N ALA A 15 -2.84 -23.28 66.30
CA ALA A 15 -2.47 -21.88 66.62
C ALA A 15 -1.03 -21.77 67.17
N GLU A 16 -0.39 -20.63 66.85
CA GLU A 16 0.97 -20.14 67.21
C GLU A 16 2.07 -20.48 66.17
N GLY A 17 2.95 -19.59 65.70
CA GLY A 17 3.25 -18.21 66.06
C GLY A 17 4.78 -17.96 66.05
N GLN A 18 5.23 -17.08 65.15
CA GLN A 18 6.43 -16.21 65.24
C GLN A 18 7.87 -16.74 64.95
N SER A 19 8.43 -16.12 63.90
CA SER A 19 9.70 -15.37 63.84
C SER A 19 11.05 -16.03 64.14
N ARG A 20 11.98 -15.93 63.16
CA ARG A 20 13.28 -15.21 63.31
C ARG A 20 14.09 -15.14 62.01
N HIS A 21 14.48 -13.91 61.68
CA HIS A 21 15.68 -13.43 60.97
C HIS A 21 16.72 -14.44 60.48
N ARG A 22 17.17 -14.29 59.22
CA ARG A 22 18.57 -13.90 58.93
C ARG A 22 18.77 -13.41 57.49
N GLU A 23 19.39 -12.25 57.44
CA GLU A 23 19.95 -11.47 56.36
C GLU A 23 21.26 -12.11 55.85
N VAL A 24 21.48 -12.15 54.53
CA VAL A 24 22.83 -12.18 53.94
C VAL A 24 22.87 -11.28 52.70
N GLU A 25 23.68 -10.25 52.84
CA GLU A 25 24.06 -9.24 51.87
C GLU A 25 25.04 -9.75 50.79
N ARG A 26 24.94 -9.10 49.61
CA ARG A 26 26.02 -8.69 48.69
C ARG A 26 26.87 -9.78 48.00
N ARG A 27 26.88 -9.71 46.66
CA ARG A 27 28.03 -9.18 45.87
C ARG A 27 27.70 -9.06 44.38
N ARG A 28 27.76 -7.83 43.87
CA ARG A 28 27.90 -7.49 42.43
C ARG A 28 29.29 -7.94 41.93
N PRO A 29 29.43 -8.44 40.69
CA PRO A 29 30.70 -8.35 39.99
C PRO A 29 30.77 -7.06 39.15
N ARG A 30 31.99 -6.50 39.14
CA ARG A 30 32.39 -5.21 38.59
C ARG A 30 32.53 -5.25 37.07
N ARG A 31 32.28 -4.09 36.48
CA ARG A 31 32.68 -3.68 35.13
C ARG A 31 34.14 -4.03 34.83
N HIS A 32 34.39 -4.56 33.63
CA HIS A 32 35.66 -4.39 32.94
C HIS A 32 35.42 -3.69 31.62
N ARG A 33 35.96 -2.46 31.55
CA ARG A 33 36.20 -1.70 30.33
C ARG A 33 37.24 -2.46 29.50
N ALA A 34 36.91 -2.78 28.25
CA ALA A 34 37.91 -2.98 27.21
C ALA A 34 37.63 -1.95 26.12
N ALA A 35 38.48 -0.93 26.09
CA ALA A 35 38.50 0.08 25.05
C ALA A 35 39.09 -0.54 23.78
N ILE A 36 38.29 -0.64 22.71
CA ILE A 36 38.84 -0.87 21.37
C ILE A 36 39.16 0.51 20.80
N ARG A 37 40.47 0.81 20.80
CA ARG A 37 41.04 2.01 20.21
C ARG A 37 40.78 2.03 18.71
N ARG A 38 40.37 3.20 18.24
CA ARG A 38 40.48 3.66 16.86
C ARG A 38 41.95 3.54 16.42
N HIS A 39 42.19 2.91 15.28
CA HIS A 39 43.37 3.17 14.46
C HIS A 39 42.90 3.85 13.19
N GLU A 40 42.89 5.18 13.24
CA GLU A 40 43.03 6.03 12.07
C GLU A 40 44.47 5.87 11.56
N HIS A 41 44.64 5.34 10.36
CA HIS A 41 45.86 5.54 9.59
C HIS A 41 45.49 6.21 8.28
N SER A 42 45.60 7.54 8.33
CA SER A 42 45.90 8.37 7.19
C SER A 42 47.34 8.08 6.75
N HIS A 43 47.53 7.63 5.52
CA HIS A 43 48.76 7.88 4.79
C HIS A 43 48.42 8.13 3.32
N SER A 44 48.44 9.42 2.99
CA SER A 44 48.66 9.92 1.64
C SER A 44 50.04 9.49 1.15
N SER A 45 50.15 8.98 -0.08
CA SER A 45 50.85 9.68 -1.18
C SER A 45 51.32 8.76 -2.32
N ARG A 46 50.88 9.16 -3.52
CA ARG A 46 51.63 9.29 -4.79
C ARG A 46 52.23 8.06 -5.50
N LEU A 47 51.66 7.87 -6.69
CA LEU A 47 52.29 7.89 -8.02
C LEU A 47 53.51 6.99 -8.26
N ARG A 48 53.36 6.04 -9.18
CA ARG A 48 54.20 5.94 -10.39
C ARG A 48 53.54 5.15 -11.51
N GLN A 49 53.78 5.63 -12.73
CA GLN A 49 53.31 5.20 -14.03
C GLN A 49 54.00 3.91 -14.53
N GLY A 50 53.40 3.29 -15.55
CA GLY A 50 54.06 2.42 -16.54
C GLY A 50 53.23 1.17 -16.87
N ARG A 51 52.30 1.23 -17.83
CA ARG A 51 52.43 0.95 -19.28
C ARG A 51 52.60 -0.53 -19.67
N ASP A 52 51.75 -0.90 -20.64
CA ASP A 52 51.90 -1.86 -21.73
C ASP A 52 51.33 -3.29 -21.61
N GLU A 53 50.19 -3.44 -22.32
CA GLU A 53 49.88 -4.45 -23.33
C GLU A 53 49.90 -5.96 -22.98
N LYS A 54 48.73 -6.60 -23.11
CA LYS A 54 48.50 -7.61 -24.17
C LYS A 54 47.02 -8.04 -24.26
N ALA A 55 46.46 -7.81 -25.43
CA ALA A 55 45.16 -8.30 -25.88
C ALA A 55 45.20 -9.82 -26.10
N HIS A 56 44.26 -10.57 -25.51
CA HIS A 56 43.86 -11.90 -25.96
C HIS A 56 42.33 -12.00 -25.88
N GLY A 57 41.70 -12.06 -27.06
CA GLY A 57 40.26 -12.19 -27.20
C GLY A 57 39.75 -13.54 -26.69
N ARG A 58 38.78 -13.48 -25.78
CA ARG A 58 37.85 -14.58 -25.52
C ARG A 58 36.44 -14.07 -25.81
N ARG A 59 35.83 -14.66 -26.84
CA ARG A 59 34.42 -14.50 -27.21
C ARG A 59 33.56 -14.89 -26.01
N GLN A 60 33.08 -13.91 -25.26
CA GLN A 60 31.97 -14.11 -24.33
C GLN A 60 30.70 -14.26 -25.15
N ARG A 61 30.05 -15.41 -24.97
CA ARG A 61 28.69 -15.66 -25.44
C ARG A 61 27.79 -14.61 -24.79
N GLN A 62 27.14 -13.80 -25.62
CA GLN A 62 26.13 -12.83 -25.21
C GLN A 62 25.04 -13.56 -24.43
N GLY A 63 25.04 -13.41 -23.10
CA GLY A 63 23.86 -13.67 -22.29
C GLY A 63 22.82 -12.60 -22.61
N CYS A 64 21.55 -13.00 -22.65
CA CYS A 64 20.42 -12.09 -22.81
C CYS A 64 20.54 -10.91 -21.83
N PRO A 65 20.33 -9.67 -22.27
CA PRO A 65 20.28 -8.55 -21.33
C PRO A 65 19.02 -8.71 -20.48
N SER A 66 19.20 -8.86 -19.17
CA SER A 66 18.14 -8.61 -18.19
C SER A 66 17.58 -7.19 -18.41
N PRO A 67 16.25 -6.99 -18.49
CA PRO A 67 15.69 -5.67 -18.69
C PRO A 67 15.95 -4.83 -17.44
N GLY A 68 17.02 -4.05 -17.49
CA GLY A 68 17.31 -3.01 -16.51
C GLY A 68 16.21 -1.97 -16.56
N VAL A 69 15.70 -1.60 -15.39
CA VAL A 69 14.79 -0.48 -15.21
C VAL A 69 15.48 0.78 -15.75
N VAL A 70 15.12 1.18 -16.96
CA VAL A 70 15.57 2.44 -17.58
C VAL A 70 15.05 3.56 -16.69
N GLY A 71 15.93 4.48 -16.27
CA GLY A 71 15.59 5.61 -15.42
C GLY A 71 14.41 6.41 -16.00
N ILE A 72 13.31 6.43 -15.26
CA ILE A 72 11.97 6.85 -15.71
C ILE A 72 11.80 8.38 -15.71
N SER A 73 12.74 9.18 -15.18
CA SER A 73 12.43 10.56 -14.74
C SER A 73 12.30 11.62 -15.85
N ASP A 74 12.96 11.50 -17.01
CA ASP A 74 13.00 12.60 -18.00
C ASP A 74 12.10 12.36 -19.24
N ALA A 75 11.34 11.27 -19.27
CA ALA A 75 10.61 10.81 -20.47
C ALA A 75 9.07 10.98 -20.40
N PHE A 76 8.54 11.53 -19.32
CA PHE A 76 7.09 11.66 -19.08
C PHE A 76 6.70 13.12 -18.80
N PRO A 77 5.46 13.54 -19.11
CA PRO A 77 4.36 12.75 -19.68
C PRO A 77 4.48 12.54 -21.21
N LEU A 78 3.99 11.40 -21.71
CA LEU A 78 3.81 11.19 -23.16
C LEU A 78 2.42 11.70 -23.55
N THR A 79 2.36 12.64 -24.47
CA THR A 79 1.14 13.33 -24.91
C THR A 79 0.95 13.26 -26.42
N ALA A 80 -0.26 13.61 -26.88
CA ALA A 80 -0.64 13.62 -28.29
C ALA A 80 0.37 14.38 -29.18
N GLY A 81 0.73 13.77 -30.30
CA GLY A 81 1.68 14.31 -31.28
C GLY A 81 3.16 14.08 -30.94
N LEU A 82 3.49 13.56 -29.76
CA LEU A 82 4.87 13.20 -29.42
C LEU A 82 5.34 12.00 -30.24
N ARG A 83 6.53 12.09 -30.82
CA ARG A 83 7.19 10.97 -31.50
C ARG A 83 8.45 10.54 -30.74
N SER A 84 8.48 9.31 -30.25
CA SER A 84 9.61 8.81 -29.45
C SER A 84 9.69 7.28 -29.48
N PRO A 85 10.89 6.68 -29.35
CA PRO A 85 11.03 5.25 -29.10
C PRO A 85 10.22 4.74 -27.90
N THR A 86 10.00 5.59 -26.88
CA THR A 86 9.16 5.26 -25.72
C THR A 86 7.69 5.09 -26.11
N VAL A 87 7.20 5.85 -27.09
CA VAL A 87 5.83 5.69 -27.61
C VAL A 87 5.69 4.39 -28.40
N SER A 88 6.73 3.97 -29.12
CA SER A 88 6.73 2.64 -29.76
C SER A 88 6.68 1.50 -28.73
N ASP A 89 7.38 1.64 -27.59
CA ASP A 89 7.29 0.66 -26.50
C ASP A 89 5.91 0.70 -25.80
N LEU A 90 5.32 1.89 -25.65
CA LEU A 90 3.94 2.07 -25.19
C LEU A 90 2.95 1.31 -26.09
N GLN A 91 2.99 1.55 -27.41
CA GLN A 91 2.12 0.91 -28.40
C GLN A 91 2.27 -0.61 -28.37
N ARG A 92 3.51 -1.13 -28.30
CA ARG A 92 3.77 -2.57 -28.18
C ARG A 92 3.15 -3.18 -26.93
N ARG A 93 3.26 -2.50 -25.79
CA ARG A 93 2.71 -2.97 -24.51
C ARG A 93 1.19 -2.90 -24.50
N LEU A 94 0.58 -1.83 -25.00
CA LEU A 94 -0.87 -1.71 -25.17
C LEU A 94 -1.43 -2.80 -26.09
N ARG A 95 -0.71 -3.12 -27.18
CA ARG A 95 -1.06 -4.23 -28.07
C ARG A 95 -1.01 -5.59 -27.37
N THR A 96 0.01 -5.80 -26.54
CA THR A 96 0.15 -7.03 -25.74
C THR A 96 -0.95 -7.14 -24.69
N ALA A 97 -1.33 -6.02 -24.08
CA ALA A 97 -2.42 -5.92 -23.12
C ALA A 97 -3.82 -5.99 -23.77
N GLY A 98 -3.92 -5.92 -25.10
CA GLY A 98 -5.17 -6.07 -25.85
C GLY A 98 -5.94 -4.78 -26.12
N PHE A 99 -5.38 -3.61 -25.77
CA PHE A 99 -6.03 -2.29 -25.96
C PHE A 99 -5.71 -1.64 -27.31
N LEU A 100 -4.70 -2.15 -28.03
CA LEU A 100 -4.34 -1.66 -29.36
C LEU A 100 -4.46 -2.79 -30.39
N ALA A 101 -5.08 -2.49 -31.53
CA ALA A 101 -5.23 -3.46 -32.60
C ALA A 101 -3.86 -3.83 -33.23
N ARG A 102 -3.76 -5.06 -33.75
CA ARG A 102 -2.50 -5.63 -34.24
C ARG A 102 -2.01 -5.03 -35.56
N ASP A 103 -2.91 -4.38 -36.29
CA ASP A 103 -2.71 -3.76 -37.59
C ASP A 103 -2.28 -2.28 -37.51
N VAL A 104 -2.32 -1.67 -36.32
CA VAL A 104 -1.80 -0.31 -36.11
C VAL A 104 -0.27 -0.35 -36.18
N GLU A 105 0.32 0.47 -37.07
CA GLU A 105 1.77 0.57 -37.23
C GLU A 105 2.45 1.10 -35.96
N ASP A 106 3.57 0.49 -35.57
CA ASP A 106 4.46 1.00 -34.52
C ASP A 106 5.33 2.14 -35.09
N ASP A 107 4.71 3.24 -35.50
CA ASP A 107 5.40 4.41 -36.05
C ASP A 107 6.06 5.29 -34.97
N GLY A 108 5.85 4.95 -33.70
CA GLY A 108 6.34 5.64 -32.52
C GLY A 108 5.72 7.02 -32.35
N LEU A 109 4.57 7.30 -32.98
CA LEU A 109 3.82 8.55 -32.87
C LEU A 109 2.62 8.38 -31.94
N TYR A 110 2.43 9.30 -31.00
CA TYR A 110 1.28 9.31 -30.12
C TYR A 110 0.06 9.86 -30.88
N CYS A 111 -0.59 8.98 -31.64
CA CYS A 111 -1.75 9.29 -32.46
C CYS A 111 -3.07 9.17 -31.68
N PRO A 112 -4.20 9.69 -32.20
CA PRO A 112 -5.51 9.59 -31.53
C PRO A 112 -5.95 8.16 -31.21
N VAL A 113 -5.52 7.16 -31.99
CA VAL A 113 -5.79 5.74 -31.71
C VAL A 113 -4.98 5.25 -30.50
N THR A 114 -3.74 5.71 -30.35
CA THR A 114 -2.90 5.40 -29.18
C THR A 114 -3.47 6.07 -27.93
N GLU A 115 -3.93 7.32 -28.05
CA GLU A 115 -4.59 8.06 -26.97
C GLU A 115 -5.86 7.33 -26.49
N HIS A 116 -6.73 6.91 -27.42
CA HIS A 116 -7.92 6.14 -27.09
C HIS A 116 -7.59 4.82 -26.37
N ALA A 117 -6.57 4.09 -26.85
CA ALA A 117 -6.11 2.86 -26.21
C ALA A 117 -5.55 3.11 -24.79
N VAL A 118 -4.90 4.26 -24.55
CA VAL A 118 -4.45 4.66 -23.22
C VAL A 118 -5.63 4.98 -22.32
N VAL A 119 -6.64 5.70 -22.80
CA VAL A 119 -7.88 5.98 -22.05
C VAL A 119 -8.59 4.69 -21.65
N GLU A 120 -8.76 3.74 -22.58
CA GLU A 120 -9.36 2.44 -22.29
C GLU A 120 -8.53 1.64 -21.27
N PHE A 121 -7.21 1.65 -21.41
CA PHE A 121 -6.31 1.01 -20.45
C PHE A 121 -6.45 1.65 -19.06
N GLN A 122 -6.40 2.97 -18.97
CA GLN A 122 -6.57 3.72 -17.73
C GLN A 122 -7.91 3.39 -17.07
N ALA A 123 -9.01 3.40 -17.83
CA ALA A 123 -10.35 3.06 -17.35
C ALA A 123 -10.41 1.61 -16.83
N SER A 124 -9.87 0.65 -17.58
CA SER A 124 -9.86 -0.77 -17.19
C SER A 124 -9.07 -1.05 -15.91
N ARG A 125 -8.09 -0.18 -15.58
CA ARG A 125 -7.21 -0.33 -14.42
C ARG A 125 -7.57 0.59 -13.26
N GLY A 126 -8.65 1.37 -13.37
CA GLY A 126 -9.05 2.31 -12.33
C GLY A 126 -8.00 3.40 -12.08
N LEU A 127 -7.39 3.90 -13.16
CA LEU A 127 -6.49 5.06 -13.14
C LEU A 127 -7.25 6.31 -13.60
N ARG A 128 -6.58 7.47 -13.56
CA ARG A 128 -7.11 8.71 -14.16
C ARG A 128 -7.22 8.53 -15.67
N THR A 129 -8.37 8.85 -16.25
CA THR A 129 -8.70 8.66 -17.67
C THR A 129 -8.49 9.95 -18.46
N ASP A 130 -7.28 10.50 -18.41
CA ASP A 130 -6.91 11.74 -19.08
C ASP A 130 -6.31 11.52 -20.49
N GLY A 131 -6.06 10.26 -20.86
CA GLY A 131 -5.43 9.91 -22.13
C GLY A 131 -3.95 10.30 -22.20
N VAL A 132 -3.35 10.71 -21.09
CA VAL A 132 -1.93 11.06 -20.98
C VAL A 132 -1.19 9.91 -20.33
N CYS A 133 -0.16 9.39 -21.00
CA CYS A 133 0.68 8.37 -20.39
C CYS A 133 1.70 9.06 -19.47
N ASP A 134 1.35 9.16 -18.19
CA ASP A 134 2.23 9.60 -17.11
C ASP A 134 3.04 8.43 -16.52
N SER A 135 3.88 8.72 -15.52
CA SER A 135 4.69 7.70 -14.85
C SER A 135 3.84 6.62 -14.17
N ALA A 136 2.66 6.99 -13.64
CA ALA A 136 1.75 6.04 -13.00
C ALA A 136 1.12 5.08 -14.03
N THR A 137 0.61 5.61 -15.14
CA THR A 137 0.05 4.85 -16.27
C THR A 137 1.10 3.92 -16.87
N TRP A 138 2.31 4.41 -17.09
CA TRP A 138 3.42 3.60 -17.58
C TRP A 138 3.76 2.45 -16.64
N THR A 139 3.89 2.74 -15.35
CA THR A 139 4.19 1.73 -14.33
C THR A 139 3.09 0.66 -14.28
N ALA A 140 1.82 1.07 -14.28
CA ALA A 140 0.68 0.15 -14.31
C ALA A 140 0.69 -0.73 -15.56
N LEU A 141 1.08 -0.19 -16.73
CA LEU A 141 1.17 -0.96 -17.97
C LEU A 141 2.30 -2.00 -17.92
N VAL A 142 3.45 -1.63 -17.36
CA VAL A 142 4.56 -2.57 -17.12
C VAL A 142 4.13 -3.66 -16.14
N GLU A 143 3.46 -3.29 -15.05
CA GLU A 143 2.98 -4.22 -14.04
C GLU A 143 1.90 -5.19 -14.56
N ALA A 144 1.04 -4.72 -15.46
CA ALA A 144 0.02 -5.53 -16.13
C ALA A 144 0.58 -6.54 -17.13
N SER A 145 1.85 -6.41 -17.52
CA SER A 145 2.49 -7.32 -18.47
C SER A 145 3.01 -8.63 -17.85
N TRP A 146 2.94 -8.76 -16.53
CA TRP A 146 3.38 -9.96 -15.79
C TRP A 146 2.19 -10.80 -15.35
N SER A 147 2.14 -12.05 -15.77
CA SER A 147 1.16 -13.05 -15.31
C SER A 147 1.74 -13.95 -14.22
N PHE A 148 0.87 -14.51 -13.38
CA PHE A 148 1.32 -15.36 -12.28
C PHE A 148 2.04 -16.61 -12.79
N GLY A 149 3.30 -16.77 -12.37
CA GLY A 149 4.17 -17.88 -12.78
C GLY A 149 5.23 -17.50 -13.84
N ASP A 150 5.17 -16.29 -14.41
CA ASP A 150 6.14 -15.82 -15.42
C ASP A 150 7.55 -15.60 -14.86
N ARG A 151 7.63 -15.24 -13.58
CA ARG A 151 8.89 -14.99 -12.88
C ARG A 151 8.84 -15.48 -11.42
N MET A 152 10.03 -15.64 -10.85
CA MET A 152 10.17 -15.92 -9.42
C MET A 152 9.84 -14.66 -8.61
N LEU A 153 8.95 -14.79 -7.63
CA LEU A 153 8.59 -13.70 -6.72
C LEU A 153 9.25 -13.90 -5.36
N TYR A 154 9.97 -12.88 -4.90
CA TYR A 154 10.69 -12.90 -3.63
C TYR A 154 10.86 -11.48 -3.10
N LEU A 155 11.21 -11.38 -1.82
CA LEU A 155 11.41 -10.09 -1.17
C LEU A 155 12.70 -9.44 -1.68
N THR A 156 12.55 -8.29 -2.35
CA THR A 156 13.65 -7.47 -2.88
C THR A 156 13.59 -6.05 -2.35
N SER A 157 14.66 -5.29 -2.51
CA SER A 157 14.67 -3.84 -2.26
C SER A 157 15.14 -3.11 -3.51
N PRO A 158 14.26 -2.40 -4.25
CA PRO A 158 12.83 -2.19 -3.99
C PRO A 158 11.98 -3.46 -4.16
N ASN A 159 10.82 -3.51 -3.50
CA ASN A 159 9.90 -4.67 -3.57
C ASN A 159 9.44 -4.93 -5.01
N LEU A 160 9.26 -6.20 -5.37
CA LEU A 160 8.62 -6.57 -6.63
C LEU A 160 7.16 -6.09 -6.65
N ARG A 161 6.71 -5.63 -7.82
CA ARG A 161 5.35 -5.15 -8.08
C ARG A 161 4.84 -5.73 -9.39
N GLY A 162 3.54 -5.98 -9.48
CA GLY A 162 2.92 -6.53 -10.68
C GLY A 162 1.56 -7.16 -10.44
N GLU A 163 0.85 -7.46 -11.52
CA GLU A 163 -0.40 -8.22 -11.43
C GLU A 163 -0.14 -9.66 -10.96
N ASP A 164 0.99 -10.25 -11.34
CA ASP A 164 1.48 -11.52 -10.83
C ASP A 164 1.56 -11.59 -9.29
N VAL A 165 1.94 -10.48 -8.64
CA VAL A 165 1.95 -10.36 -7.18
C VAL A 165 0.52 -10.24 -6.63
N SER A 166 -0.35 -9.46 -7.28
CA SER A 166 -1.77 -9.34 -6.87
C SER A 166 -2.49 -10.69 -6.94
N GLU A 167 -2.24 -11.46 -8.00
CA GLU A 167 -2.77 -12.82 -8.17
C GLU A 167 -2.26 -13.75 -7.08
N LEU A 168 -0.95 -13.73 -6.79
CA LEU A 168 -0.36 -14.48 -5.67
C LEU A 168 -1.06 -14.15 -4.34
N GLN A 169 -1.18 -12.87 -4.01
CA GLN A 169 -1.82 -12.40 -2.78
C GLN A 169 -3.29 -12.80 -2.71
N THR A 170 -4.01 -12.75 -3.82
CA THR A 170 -5.41 -13.19 -3.92
C THR A 170 -5.53 -14.69 -3.64
N HIS A 171 -4.68 -15.51 -4.26
CA HIS A 171 -4.69 -16.96 -4.04
C HIS A 171 -4.32 -17.33 -2.60
N LEU A 172 -3.28 -16.70 -2.04
CA LEU A 172 -2.88 -16.91 -0.64
C LEU A 172 -4.01 -16.51 0.33
N SER A 173 -4.63 -15.36 0.11
CA SER A 173 -5.75 -14.86 0.92
C SER A 173 -6.96 -15.81 0.89
N ARG A 174 -7.25 -16.43 -0.25
CA ARG A 174 -8.32 -17.45 -0.39
C ARG A 174 -7.96 -18.77 0.28
N LEU A 175 -6.69 -19.12 0.30
CA LEU A 175 -6.16 -20.31 0.99
C LEU A 175 -6.05 -20.13 2.51
N GLY A 176 -6.39 -18.95 3.04
CA GLY A 176 -6.31 -18.65 4.47
C GLY A 176 -4.96 -18.09 4.93
N PHE A 177 -4.03 -17.84 4.02
CA PHE A 177 -2.74 -17.23 4.33
C PHE A 177 -2.82 -15.72 4.23
N ASP A 178 -2.56 -15.05 5.34
CA ASP A 178 -2.63 -13.60 5.43
C ASP A 178 -1.39 -12.92 4.85
N CYS A 179 -1.56 -12.33 3.67
CA CYS A 179 -0.55 -11.51 3.01
C CYS A 179 -0.76 -10.00 3.20
N GLY A 180 -1.73 -9.57 4.01
CA GLY A 180 -2.22 -8.19 4.06
C GLY A 180 -3.21 -7.85 2.94
N ARG A 181 -3.34 -6.56 2.62
CA ARG A 181 -4.18 -6.07 1.50
C ARG A 181 -3.66 -6.64 0.18
N VAL A 182 -4.55 -6.86 -0.78
CA VAL A 182 -4.17 -7.23 -2.15
C VAL A 182 -3.71 -5.95 -2.87
N ASP A 183 -2.47 -5.57 -2.60
CA ASP A 183 -1.83 -4.36 -3.11
C ASP A 183 -0.89 -4.64 -4.28
N GLY A 184 -0.66 -5.89 -4.68
CA GLY A 184 0.27 -6.23 -5.76
C GLY A 184 1.71 -5.82 -5.49
N ILE A 185 2.11 -5.65 -4.23
CA ILE A 185 3.48 -5.32 -3.79
C ILE A 185 4.00 -6.49 -2.95
N PHE A 186 5.11 -7.08 -3.37
CA PHE A 186 5.70 -8.22 -2.66
C PHE A 186 6.45 -7.72 -1.42
N GLY A 187 5.72 -7.55 -0.34
CA GLY A 187 6.23 -7.08 0.94
C GLY A 187 6.58 -8.22 1.91
N PRO A 188 7.05 -7.87 3.12
CA PRO A 188 7.38 -8.85 4.16
C PRO A 188 6.19 -9.73 4.58
N LEU A 189 4.96 -9.20 4.55
CA LEU A 189 3.75 -9.98 4.85
C LEU A 189 3.48 -11.03 3.76
N THR A 190 3.64 -10.67 2.49
CA THR A 190 3.52 -11.63 1.38
C THR A 190 4.61 -12.70 1.45
N ALA A 191 5.86 -12.33 1.74
CA ALA A 191 6.96 -13.28 1.93
C ALA A 191 6.69 -14.28 3.07
N ARG A 192 6.12 -13.79 4.18
CA ARG A 192 5.69 -14.63 5.30
C ARG A 192 4.55 -15.56 4.90
N ALA A 193 3.52 -15.05 4.23
CA ALA A 193 2.40 -15.86 3.75
C ALA A 193 2.84 -16.97 2.78
N VAL A 194 3.81 -16.69 1.90
CA VAL A 194 4.43 -17.72 1.03
C VAL A 194 5.16 -18.77 1.86
N SER A 195 5.93 -18.35 2.88
CA SER A 195 6.65 -19.26 3.76
C SER A 195 5.70 -20.17 4.55
N ASP A 196 4.61 -19.59 5.07
CA ASP A 196 3.56 -20.32 5.81
C ASP A 196 2.85 -21.32 4.88
N PHE A 197 2.54 -20.92 3.65
CA PHE A 197 1.99 -21.81 2.62
C PHE A 197 2.95 -22.97 2.30
N GLN A 198 4.23 -22.67 2.06
CA GLN A 198 5.25 -23.69 1.78
C GLN A 198 5.36 -24.69 2.92
N SER A 199 5.34 -24.21 4.17
CA SER A 199 5.37 -25.07 5.34
C SER A 199 4.15 -25.98 5.41
N ASN A 200 2.94 -25.46 5.14
CA ASN A 200 1.71 -26.24 5.17
C ASN A 200 1.59 -27.23 4.00
N ALA A 201 2.16 -26.89 2.85
CA ALA A 201 2.19 -27.74 1.65
C ALA A 201 3.31 -28.78 1.67
N GLY A 202 4.15 -28.83 2.72
CA GLY A 202 5.28 -29.75 2.82
C GLY A 202 6.42 -29.46 1.83
N MET A 203 6.57 -28.20 1.44
CA MET A 203 7.58 -27.71 0.49
C MET A 203 8.81 -27.15 1.22
N SER A 204 9.88 -26.86 0.46
CA SER A 204 11.01 -26.10 0.99
C SER A 204 10.56 -24.69 1.36
N VAL A 205 10.80 -24.28 2.61
CA VAL A 205 10.41 -22.98 3.15
C VAL A 205 11.53 -21.98 2.91
N ASP A 206 11.50 -21.32 1.76
CA ASP A 206 12.44 -20.27 1.37
C ASP A 206 11.79 -18.89 1.24
N GLY A 207 10.45 -18.81 1.31
CA GLY A 207 9.68 -17.59 1.10
C GLY A 207 9.72 -17.08 -0.34
N ILE A 208 10.16 -17.92 -1.29
CA ILE A 208 10.28 -17.61 -2.71
C ILE A 208 9.16 -18.33 -3.47
N CYS A 209 8.33 -17.54 -4.17
CA CYS A 209 7.37 -18.09 -5.10
C CYS A 209 8.08 -18.48 -6.40
N SER A 210 8.62 -19.69 -6.43
CA SER A 210 9.10 -20.35 -7.64
C SER A 210 7.92 -20.85 -8.49
N THR A 211 8.17 -21.27 -9.74
CA THR A 211 7.16 -21.92 -10.58
C THR A 211 6.52 -23.15 -9.90
N GLY A 212 7.30 -23.87 -9.08
CA GLY A 212 6.79 -25.00 -8.28
C GLY A 212 5.80 -24.54 -7.20
N THR A 213 6.15 -23.48 -6.46
CA THR A 213 5.27 -22.86 -5.46
C THR A 213 3.99 -22.33 -6.12
N ALA A 214 4.10 -21.61 -7.24
CA ALA A 214 2.98 -21.08 -7.99
C ALA A 214 2.02 -22.19 -8.47
N THR A 215 2.55 -23.27 -9.02
CA THR A 215 1.76 -24.42 -9.46
C THR A 215 1.03 -25.09 -8.29
N ALA A 216 1.68 -25.21 -7.14
CA ALA A 216 1.05 -25.77 -5.94
C ALA A 216 -0.11 -24.90 -5.44
N ILE A 217 0.08 -23.58 -5.42
CA ILE A 217 -0.94 -22.59 -5.05
C ILE A 217 -2.16 -22.71 -5.98
N LEU A 218 -1.95 -22.77 -7.30
CA LEU A 218 -3.05 -22.89 -8.27
C LEU A 218 -3.83 -24.20 -8.11
N ARG A 219 -3.14 -25.31 -7.83
CA ARG A 219 -3.78 -26.62 -7.61
C ARG A 219 -4.63 -26.67 -6.35
N LEU A 220 -4.20 -26.00 -5.28
CA LEU A 220 -4.93 -25.95 -4.01
C LEU A 220 -6.02 -24.88 -4.01
N GLY A 221 -5.80 -23.77 -4.74
CA GLY A 221 -6.76 -22.68 -4.88
C GLY A 221 -8.05 -23.08 -5.60
N SER A 222 -8.02 -24.06 -6.51
CA SER A 222 -9.22 -24.61 -7.17
C SER A 222 -10.15 -25.39 -6.24
N HIS A 223 -9.67 -25.76 -5.04
CA HIS A 223 -10.44 -26.51 -4.03
C HIS A 223 -10.93 -25.63 -2.87
N SER A 224 -10.60 -24.33 -2.88
CA SER A 224 -10.94 -23.39 -1.81
C SER A 224 -12.22 -22.63 -2.18
N GLY A 225 -13.17 -22.55 -1.24
CA GLY A 225 -14.46 -21.90 -1.47
C GLY A 225 -14.37 -20.43 -1.86
N SER A 226 -15.40 -19.92 -2.54
CA SER A 226 -15.51 -18.52 -3.02
C SER A 226 -15.82 -17.51 -1.89
N GLY A 227 -15.28 -17.74 -0.69
CA GLY A 227 -15.45 -16.81 0.44
C GLY A 227 -14.63 -15.53 0.26
N PRO A 228 -15.03 -14.42 0.90
CA PRO A 228 -14.18 -13.23 0.97
C PRO A 228 -12.88 -13.62 1.68
N GLY A 229 -11.73 -13.41 1.03
CA GLY A 229 -10.43 -13.83 1.56
C GLY A 229 -10.12 -13.18 2.92
N ILE A 230 -9.15 -13.74 3.65
CA ILE A 230 -8.76 -13.26 5.00
C ILE A 230 -8.42 -11.76 5.03
N ALA A 231 -7.93 -11.20 3.92
CA ALA A 231 -7.64 -9.76 3.80
C ALA A 231 -8.87 -8.88 4.09
N THR A 232 -10.04 -9.24 3.55
CA THR A 232 -11.29 -8.50 3.80
C THR A 232 -11.74 -8.67 5.25
N LEU A 233 -11.69 -9.89 5.78
CA LEU A 233 -12.08 -10.19 7.16
C LEU A 233 -11.20 -9.42 8.17
N ARG A 234 -9.90 -9.32 7.94
CA ARG A 234 -9.00 -8.54 8.79
C ARG A 234 -9.33 -7.05 8.77
N GLU A 235 -9.65 -6.48 7.62
CA GLU A 235 -10.04 -5.07 7.55
C GLU A 235 -11.30 -4.81 8.38
N THR A 236 -12.23 -5.78 8.40
CA THR A 236 -13.41 -5.79 9.28
C THR A 236 -13.05 -6.01 10.77
N GLU A 237 -12.14 -6.91 11.12
CA GLU A 237 -11.74 -7.15 12.52
C GLU A 237 -10.98 -5.96 13.14
N ASN A 238 -10.17 -5.24 12.33
CA ASN A 238 -9.48 -4.03 12.78
C ASN A 238 -10.45 -2.89 13.16
N ILE A 239 -11.75 -3.02 12.90
CA ILE A 239 -12.80 -2.12 13.39
C ILE A 239 -12.97 -2.30 14.91
N LEU A 240 -12.91 -3.54 15.40
CA LEU A 240 -13.16 -3.88 16.81
C LEU A 240 -11.98 -3.51 17.73
N ALA A 241 -10.75 -3.48 17.20
CA ALA A 241 -9.55 -3.16 17.97
C ALA A 241 -9.29 -1.65 18.14
N ALA A 242 -10.13 -0.79 17.55
CA ALA A 242 -10.01 0.66 17.62
C ALA A 242 -10.56 1.24 18.94
N GLU A 243 -10.10 0.74 20.09
CA GLU A 243 -10.42 1.26 21.43
C GLU A 243 -9.76 2.63 21.74
N ARG A 244 -9.18 3.31 20.74
CA ARG A 244 -8.47 4.57 20.94
C ARG A 244 -9.42 5.74 20.77
N GLY A 245 -9.56 6.57 21.81
CA GLY A 245 -10.35 7.80 21.79
C GLY A 245 -9.78 8.95 20.95
N PHE A 246 -8.72 8.71 20.18
CA PHE A 246 -8.13 9.67 19.24
C PHE A 246 -7.56 8.91 18.04
N HIS A 247 -7.68 9.50 16.85
CA HIS A 247 -7.19 8.91 15.61
C HIS A 247 -5.97 9.68 15.09
N ARG A 248 -5.01 8.94 14.52
CA ARG A 248 -3.89 9.50 13.77
C ARG A 248 -4.32 9.69 12.34
N VAL A 249 -4.48 10.92 11.90
CA VAL A 249 -4.97 11.23 10.56
C VAL A 249 -3.87 11.89 9.77
N VAL A 250 -3.71 11.49 8.51
CA VAL A 250 -2.82 12.18 7.59
C VAL A 250 -3.65 12.90 6.54
N ILE A 251 -3.45 14.21 6.44
CA ILE A 251 -4.05 15.04 5.41
C ILE A 251 -2.96 15.33 4.39
N GLY A 252 -3.07 14.70 3.22
CA GLY A 252 -2.18 14.94 2.09
C GLY A 252 -2.77 15.95 1.14
N GLN A 253 -1.92 16.73 0.47
CA GLN A 253 -2.34 17.56 -0.63
C GLN A 253 -1.35 17.56 -1.79
N PHE A 254 -1.87 17.52 -3.02
CA PHE A 254 -1.11 17.49 -4.27
C PHE A 254 -1.18 18.81 -5.06
N GLY A 255 -1.13 19.94 -4.33
CA GLY A 255 -1.28 21.29 -4.89
C GLY A 255 -2.73 21.81 -4.91
N GLY A 256 -2.87 23.13 -4.97
CA GLY A 256 -4.17 23.82 -5.12
C GLY A 256 -4.95 24.11 -3.83
N PHE A 257 -5.00 23.20 -2.85
CA PHE A 257 -5.97 23.30 -1.74
C PHE A 257 -5.38 23.49 -0.33
N SER A 258 -4.24 24.19 -0.20
CA SER A 258 -3.49 24.29 1.07
C SER A 258 -4.28 24.96 2.18
N GLY A 259 -5.19 25.87 1.80
CA GLY A 259 -6.18 26.43 2.71
C GLY A 259 -7.12 25.36 3.28
N ILE A 260 -7.74 24.55 2.42
CA ILE A 260 -8.68 23.49 2.83
C ILE A 260 -7.98 22.45 3.70
N ALA A 261 -6.81 21.95 3.29
CA ALA A 261 -6.05 20.97 4.06
C ALA A 261 -5.72 21.47 5.48
N ARG A 262 -5.37 22.76 5.62
CA ARG A 262 -5.11 23.39 6.92
C ARG A 262 -6.38 23.54 7.76
N LEU A 263 -7.50 23.91 7.14
CA LEU A 263 -8.80 24.03 7.82
C LEU A 263 -9.27 22.68 8.36
N VAL A 264 -9.24 21.63 7.53
CA VAL A 264 -9.56 20.25 7.95
C VAL A 264 -8.63 19.80 9.07
N SER A 265 -7.32 20.02 8.91
CA SER A 265 -6.34 19.65 9.95
C SER A 265 -6.58 20.36 11.28
N ARG A 266 -7.02 21.62 11.24
CA ARG A 266 -7.37 22.36 12.44
C ARG A 266 -8.63 21.80 13.09
N ALA A 267 -9.68 21.58 12.32
CA ALA A 267 -10.96 21.09 12.82
C ALA A 267 -10.84 19.69 13.44
N LEU A 268 -10.09 18.78 12.81
CA LEU A 268 -9.81 17.45 13.36
C LEU A 268 -8.99 17.50 14.67
N ARG A 269 -8.00 18.40 14.77
CA ARG A 269 -7.26 18.61 16.03
C ARG A 269 -8.14 19.14 17.15
N GLU A 270 -9.14 19.97 16.83
CA GLU A 270 -10.14 20.45 17.79
C GLU A 270 -11.03 19.29 18.30
N GLN A 271 -11.18 18.22 17.52
CA GLN A 271 -11.83 16.95 17.92
C GLN A 271 -10.87 15.96 18.61
N HIS A 272 -9.68 16.40 19.01
CA HIS A 272 -8.62 15.61 19.67
C HIS A 272 -7.88 14.60 18.78
N ASP A 273 -8.05 14.63 17.46
CA ASP A 273 -7.25 13.80 16.55
C ASP A 273 -5.81 14.29 16.42
N VAL A 274 -4.89 13.35 16.21
CA VAL A 274 -3.47 13.63 15.98
C VAL A 274 -3.23 13.72 14.47
N VAL A 275 -3.19 14.95 13.95
CA VAL A 275 -3.14 15.19 12.51
C VAL A 275 -1.74 15.55 12.01
N MET A 276 -1.27 14.84 11.00
CA MET A 276 -0.08 15.18 10.20
C MET A 276 -0.52 15.73 8.83
N LEU A 277 0.02 16.88 8.43
CA LEU A 277 -0.21 17.44 7.10
C LEU A 277 1.02 17.16 6.22
N VAL A 278 0.78 16.65 5.01
CA VAL A 278 1.83 16.38 4.01
C VAL A 278 1.52 17.19 2.76
N ASP A 279 2.47 18.05 2.38
CA ASP A 279 2.39 18.95 1.24
C ASP A 279 3.61 18.69 0.35
N GLU A 280 3.62 17.53 -0.29
CA GLU A 280 4.64 17.13 -1.26
C GLU A 280 3.98 16.80 -2.61
N PRO A 281 4.62 17.13 -3.74
CA PRO A 281 4.07 16.77 -5.04
C PRO A 281 4.17 15.25 -5.31
N ASP A 282 5.10 14.55 -4.65
CA ASP A 282 5.31 13.12 -4.85
C ASP A 282 4.34 12.27 -4.02
N VAL A 283 3.55 11.47 -4.71
CA VAL A 283 2.64 10.47 -4.12
C VAL A 283 3.38 9.47 -3.22
N SER A 284 4.60 9.08 -3.57
CA SER A 284 5.36 8.08 -2.81
C SER A 284 5.84 8.65 -1.47
N SER A 285 6.08 9.96 -1.36
CA SER A 285 6.35 10.62 -0.08
C SER A 285 5.13 10.58 0.84
N HIS A 286 3.93 10.78 0.31
CA HIS A 286 2.70 10.74 1.09
C HIS A 286 2.43 9.35 1.67
N SER A 287 2.54 8.30 0.84
CA SER A 287 2.34 6.91 1.29
C SER A 287 3.36 6.53 2.37
N ARG A 288 4.65 6.89 2.19
CA ARG A 288 5.72 6.66 3.17
C ARG A 288 5.48 7.40 4.48
N ALA A 289 5.14 8.69 4.42
CA ALA A 289 4.86 9.49 5.61
C ALA A 289 3.68 8.92 6.39
N ALA A 290 2.57 8.58 5.71
CA ALA A 290 1.40 8.00 6.35
C ALA A 290 1.68 6.65 7.00
N ASN A 291 2.39 5.77 6.29
CA ASN A 291 2.80 4.47 6.80
C ASN A 291 3.77 4.57 7.99
N HIS A 292 4.71 5.53 7.97
CA HIS A 292 5.66 5.75 9.05
C HIS A 292 4.99 6.33 10.30
N PHE A 293 4.07 7.29 10.11
CA PHE A 293 3.22 7.81 11.18
C PHE A 293 2.25 6.77 11.75
N ALA A 294 2.11 5.65 11.01
CA ALA A 294 1.15 4.59 11.25
C ALA A 294 -0.27 5.16 11.38
N ALA A 295 -0.65 6.05 10.46
CA ALA A 295 -1.95 6.70 10.49
C ALA A 295 -3.08 5.67 10.50
N ASP A 296 -4.18 6.03 11.16
CA ASP A 296 -5.41 5.23 11.20
C ASP A 296 -6.30 5.54 9.98
N ALA A 297 -6.10 6.69 9.32
CA ALA A 297 -6.68 7.04 8.02
C ALA A 297 -5.83 8.06 7.24
N TYR A 298 -6.00 8.07 5.92
CA TYR A 298 -5.40 9.06 5.00
C TYR A 298 -6.48 9.75 4.17
N LEU A 299 -6.44 11.08 4.11
CA LEU A 299 -7.29 11.91 3.25
C LEU A 299 -6.40 12.79 2.35
N GLY A 300 -6.41 12.52 1.06
CA GLY A 300 -5.72 13.32 0.05
C GLY A 300 -6.64 14.37 -0.58
N LEU A 301 -6.11 15.55 -0.86
CA LEU A 301 -6.80 16.61 -1.58
C LEU A 301 -6.01 17.02 -2.83
N GLU A 302 -6.68 17.12 -3.95
CA GLU A 302 -6.13 17.68 -5.17
C GLU A 302 -7.22 18.41 -5.97
N GLY A 303 -6.81 19.37 -6.78
CA GLY A 303 -7.71 20.18 -7.60
C GLY A 303 -7.54 19.95 -9.09
N HIS A 304 -8.65 19.98 -9.81
CA HIS A 304 -8.69 19.97 -11.27
C HIS A 304 -9.68 21.00 -11.81
N GLY A 305 -9.69 21.18 -13.14
CA GLY A 305 -10.47 22.21 -13.83
C GLY A 305 -11.87 21.78 -14.27
N GLU A 306 -12.22 20.50 -14.15
CA GLU A 306 -13.49 19.96 -14.62
C GLU A 306 -14.59 20.15 -13.57
N ALA A 307 -15.84 20.28 -14.00
CA ALA A 307 -16.97 20.54 -13.12
C ALA A 307 -17.52 19.27 -12.46
N GLU A 308 -16.63 18.47 -11.87
CA GLU A 308 -16.95 17.24 -11.16
C GLU A 308 -16.03 17.06 -9.95
N CYS A 309 -16.46 16.23 -9.01
CA CYS A 309 -15.67 15.83 -7.86
C CYS A 309 -15.66 14.30 -7.77
N THR A 310 -14.47 13.72 -7.75
CA THR A 310 -14.27 12.28 -7.64
C THR A 310 -13.57 11.94 -6.33
N ILE A 311 -14.20 11.08 -5.54
CA ILE A 311 -13.72 10.63 -4.24
C ILE A 311 -13.24 9.19 -4.40
N ALA A 312 -11.94 9.04 -4.63
CA ALA A 312 -11.34 7.76 -4.99
C ALA A 312 -10.97 6.95 -3.74
N TYR A 313 -11.35 5.67 -3.71
CA TYR A 313 -10.93 4.69 -2.71
C TYR A 313 -10.26 3.48 -3.38
N TYR A 314 -9.50 2.69 -2.62
CA TYR A 314 -8.79 1.55 -3.21
C TYR A 314 -9.74 0.40 -3.56
N GLN A 315 -9.79 0.04 -4.83
CA GLN A 315 -10.50 -1.14 -5.32
C GLN A 315 -9.76 -1.79 -6.48
N VAL A 316 -9.74 -3.12 -6.47
CA VAL A 316 -9.21 -3.97 -7.54
C VAL A 316 -10.11 -5.19 -7.73
N PRO A 317 -10.05 -5.89 -8.87
CA PRO A 317 -10.75 -7.16 -9.02
C PRO A 317 -10.38 -8.13 -7.88
N GLY A 318 -11.36 -8.51 -7.07
CA GLY A 318 -11.17 -9.44 -5.95
C GLY A 318 -10.79 -8.82 -4.60
N PHE A 319 -10.61 -7.50 -4.51
CA PHE A 319 -10.42 -6.80 -3.24
C PHE A 319 -10.96 -5.37 -3.28
N THR A 320 -11.82 -5.04 -2.32
CA THR A 320 -12.27 -3.66 -2.07
C THR A 320 -11.87 -3.27 -0.65
N SER A 321 -11.31 -2.07 -0.47
CA SER A 321 -11.06 -1.52 0.85
C SER A 321 -12.38 -1.05 1.47
N VAL A 322 -13.04 -1.94 2.23
CA VAL A 322 -14.37 -1.68 2.80
C VAL A 322 -14.40 -0.39 3.61
N ARG A 323 -13.35 -0.11 4.39
CA ARG A 323 -13.29 1.11 5.20
C ARG A 323 -12.99 2.35 4.37
N GLY A 324 -12.21 2.20 3.29
CA GLY A 324 -11.92 3.28 2.35
C GLY A 324 -13.15 3.66 1.53
N GLU A 325 -13.92 2.66 1.07
CA GLU A 325 -15.21 2.83 0.41
C GLU A 325 -16.19 3.56 1.34
N ALA A 326 -16.35 3.09 2.58
CA ALA A 326 -17.22 3.76 3.55
C ALA A 326 -16.83 5.23 3.78
N LEU A 327 -15.53 5.53 3.92
CA LEU A 327 -15.06 6.92 4.07
C LEU A 327 -15.33 7.74 2.80
N ALA A 328 -15.07 7.19 1.63
CA ALA A 328 -15.31 7.85 0.36
C ALA A 328 -16.79 8.16 0.13
N THR A 329 -17.68 7.23 0.47
CA THR A 329 -19.13 7.43 0.40
C THR A 329 -19.58 8.54 1.34
N GLN A 330 -19.12 8.55 2.59
CA GLN A 330 -19.46 9.62 3.55
C GLN A 330 -18.96 10.99 3.08
N VAL A 331 -17.74 11.05 2.54
CA VAL A 331 -17.19 12.28 1.98
C VAL A 331 -18.00 12.74 0.76
N ALA A 332 -18.34 11.83 -0.15
CA ALA A 332 -19.14 12.16 -1.32
C ALA A 332 -20.52 12.72 -0.92
N GLU A 333 -21.22 12.10 0.02
CA GLU A 333 -22.53 12.55 0.50
C GLU A 333 -22.48 13.95 1.12
N GLU A 334 -21.53 14.23 2.01
CA GLU A 334 -21.40 15.54 2.66
C GLU A 334 -20.98 16.64 1.67
N LEU A 335 -20.12 16.31 0.70
CA LEU A 335 -19.75 17.25 -0.35
C LEU A 335 -20.91 17.52 -1.30
N SER A 336 -21.70 16.51 -1.70
CA SER A 336 -22.91 16.72 -2.53
C SER A 336 -23.93 17.64 -1.86
N ARG A 337 -24.08 17.56 -0.53
CA ARG A 337 -24.95 18.47 0.24
C ARG A 337 -24.44 19.90 0.24
N THR A 338 -23.12 20.06 0.24
CA THR A 338 -22.44 21.36 0.34
C THR A 338 -22.32 22.04 -1.03
N LEU A 339 -22.13 21.25 -2.08
CA LEU A 339 -21.89 21.68 -3.46
C LEU A 339 -22.97 21.10 -4.39
N PRO A 340 -24.24 21.56 -4.30
CA PRO A 340 -25.35 20.99 -5.04
C PRO A 340 -25.26 21.21 -6.56
N SER A 341 -24.39 22.13 -7.01
CA SER A 341 -24.09 22.41 -8.42
C SER A 341 -23.16 21.38 -9.06
N LEU A 342 -22.43 20.59 -8.27
CA LEU A 342 -21.36 19.71 -8.74
C LEU A 342 -21.74 18.24 -8.57
N SER A 343 -21.39 17.42 -9.56
CA SER A 343 -21.50 15.96 -9.44
C SER A 343 -20.36 15.44 -8.57
N VAL A 344 -20.69 14.92 -7.39
CA VAL A 344 -19.73 14.26 -6.50
C VAL A 344 -19.98 12.76 -6.52
N THR A 345 -18.96 11.97 -6.81
CA THR A 345 -19.10 10.50 -6.86
C THR A 345 -17.96 9.79 -6.12
N ALA A 346 -18.29 8.70 -5.44
CA ALA A 346 -17.30 7.79 -4.86
C ALA A 346 -16.95 6.71 -5.88
N VAL A 347 -15.66 6.54 -6.20
CA VAL A 347 -15.20 5.64 -7.26
C VAL A 347 -14.07 4.75 -6.78
N GLY A 348 -14.18 3.45 -7.04
CA GLY A 348 -13.12 2.49 -6.79
C GLY A 348 -11.99 2.63 -7.82
N MET A 349 -10.77 2.87 -7.35
CA MET A 349 -9.60 3.13 -8.18
C MET A 349 -8.35 2.40 -7.66
N ARG A 350 -7.34 2.27 -8.51
CA ARG A 350 -6.03 1.65 -8.20
C ARG A 350 -4.91 2.70 -8.18
N LEU A 351 -5.19 3.89 -7.65
CA LEU A 351 -4.20 4.96 -7.60
C LEU A 351 -3.01 4.59 -6.70
N PRO A 352 -1.77 5.00 -7.03
CA PRO A 352 -0.59 4.65 -6.24
C PRO A 352 -0.70 5.01 -4.75
N ILE A 353 -1.26 6.17 -4.41
CA ILE A 353 -1.44 6.59 -3.02
C ILE A 353 -2.38 5.65 -2.23
N LEU A 354 -3.45 5.18 -2.86
CA LEU A 354 -4.48 4.33 -2.25
C LEU A 354 -3.99 2.88 -2.11
N ARG A 355 -3.11 2.48 -3.04
CA ARG A 355 -2.48 1.16 -3.09
C ARG A 355 -1.35 1.02 -2.08
N GLU A 356 -0.46 2.01 -1.99
CA GLU A 356 0.75 1.93 -1.15
C GLU A 356 0.51 2.26 0.32
N THR A 357 -0.63 2.85 0.67
CA THR A 357 -1.04 3.11 2.05
C THR A 357 -1.51 1.84 2.75
N ARG A 358 -1.23 1.71 4.05
CA ARG A 358 -1.63 0.55 4.87
C ARG A 358 -2.93 0.76 5.65
N MET A 359 -3.42 1.99 5.65
CA MET A 359 -4.66 2.42 6.30
C MET A 359 -5.74 2.70 5.25
N PRO A 360 -7.01 2.81 5.65
CA PRO A 360 -8.05 3.34 4.78
C PRO A 360 -7.62 4.70 4.23
N ALA A 361 -7.62 4.83 2.92
CA ALA A 361 -7.16 6.00 2.21
C ALA A 361 -8.21 6.44 1.20
N VAL A 362 -8.43 7.75 1.13
CA VAL A 362 -9.30 8.38 0.15
C VAL A 362 -8.55 9.54 -0.51
N LEU A 363 -8.71 9.70 -1.81
CA LEU A 363 -8.19 10.85 -2.56
C LEU A 363 -9.37 11.63 -3.15
N CYS A 364 -9.57 12.85 -2.66
CA CYS A 364 -10.58 13.77 -3.14
C CYS A 364 -9.99 14.61 -4.28
N SER A 365 -10.43 14.31 -5.50
CA SER A 365 -10.16 15.14 -6.67
C SER A 365 -11.34 16.09 -6.84
N LEU A 366 -11.13 17.38 -6.58
CA LEU A 366 -12.20 18.37 -6.50
C LEU A 366 -12.07 19.41 -7.62
N GLY A 367 -13.14 19.61 -8.38
CA GLY A 367 -13.22 20.60 -9.43
C GLY A 367 -14.64 21.19 -9.57
N PRO A 368 -14.76 22.38 -10.19
CA PRO A 368 -13.68 23.17 -10.76
C PRO A 368 -12.98 24.02 -9.67
N PHE A 369 -11.66 24.18 -9.80
CA PHE A 369 -10.81 24.78 -8.75
C PHE A 369 -11.34 26.07 -8.10
N GLN A 370 -11.85 27.02 -8.90
CA GLN A 370 -12.34 28.31 -8.39
C GLN A 370 -13.58 28.15 -7.51
N GLU A 371 -14.55 27.35 -7.94
CA GLU A 371 -15.79 27.12 -7.19
C GLU A 371 -15.52 26.41 -5.85
N ILE A 372 -14.57 25.46 -5.84
CA ILE A 372 -14.13 24.79 -4.62
C ILE A 372 -13.39 25.75 -3.68
N ALA A 373 -12.57 26.64 -4.23
CA ALA A 373 -11.83 27.63 -3.45
C ALA A 373 -12.78 28.67 -2.80
N ASP A 374 -13.83 29.08 -3.50
CA ASP A 374 -14.85 30.02 -2.99
C ASP A 374 -15.63 29.44 -1.81
N HIS A 375 -15.84 28.11 -1.80
CA HIS A 375 -16.50 27.36 -0.73
C HIS A 375 -15.52 26.61 0.19
N ALA A 376 -14.26 27.05 0.27
CA ALA A 376 -13.22 26.35 1.01
C ALA A 376 -13.57 26.08 2.50
N PRO A 377 -14.18 27.02 3.26
CA PRO A 377 -14.62 26.76 4.63
C PRO A 377 -15.69 25.68 4.73
N GLU A 378 -16.70 25.72 3.85
CA GLU A 378 -17.82 24.79 3.83
C GLU A 378 -17.34 23.39 3.42
N VAL A 379 -16.46 23.29 2.42
CA VAL A 379 -15.81 22.05 2.00
C VAL A 379 -14.99 21.45 3.13
N ALA A 380 -14.19 22.26 3.84
CA ALA A 380 -13.42 21.77 4.99
C ALA A 380 -14.33 21.25 6.12
N ALA A 381 -15.45 21.94 6.37
CA ALA A 381 -16.44 21.51 7.36
C ALA A 381 -17.13 20.20 6.94
N ALA A 382 -17.46 20.05 5.65
CA ALA A 382 -18.04 18.82 5.09
C ALA A 382 -17.10 17.63 5.23
N LEU A 383 -15.82 17.80 4.85
CA LEU A 383 -14.79 16.76 5.01
C LEU A 383 -14.63 16.34 6.48
N THR A 384 -14.64 17.30 7.40
CA THR A 384 -14.52 17.04 8.84
C THR A 384 -15.74 16.28 9.38
N ARG A 385 -16.96 16.67 8.97
CA ARG A 385 -18.19 15.95 9.37
C ARG A 385 -18.22 14.53 8.82
N ALA A 386 -17.88 14.34 7.55
CA ALA A 386 -17.80 13.03 6.93
C ALA A 386 -16.82 12.11 7.67
N PHE A 387 -15.68 12.66 8.07
CA PHE A 387 -14.68 11.91 8.84
C PHE A 387 -15.21 11.52 10.22
N GLY A 388 -15.89 12.42 10.93
CA GLY A 388 -16.52 12.12 12.22
C GLY A 388 -17.60 11.04 12.12
N ILE A 389 -18.49 11.12 11.11
CA ILE A 389 -19.53 10.10 10.88
C ILE A 389 -18.88 8.74 10.57
N TRP A 390 -17.85 8.74 9.72
CA TRP A 390 -17.08 7.52 9.43
C TRP A 390 -16.42 6.94 10.68
N GLN A 391 -15.81 7.78 11.53
CA GLN A 391 -15.24 7.34 12.81
C GLN A 391 -16.28 6.72 13.74
N ASP A 392 -17.45 7.34 13.87
CA ASP A 392 -18.52 6.84 14.72
C ASP A 392 -19.08 5.51 14.21
N SER A 393 -19.16 5.33 12.88
CA SER A 393 -19.57 4.05 12.27
C SER A 393 -18.65 2.87 12.57
N LEU A 394 -17.44 3.13 13.08
CA LEU A 394 -16.46 2.11 13.45
C LEU A 394 -16.59 1.65 14.91
N ARG A 395 -17.42 2.30 15.72
CA ARG A 395 -17.63 1.89 17.12
C ARG A 395 -18.70 0.80 17.17
N PRO A 396 -18.40 -0.41 17.68
CA PRO A 396 -19.45 -1.38 17.95
C PRO A 396 -20.38 -0.84 19.06
N ASP A 397 -21.70 -1.00 18.86
CA ASP A 397 -22.76 -0.65 19.82
C ASP A 397 -22.61 -1.34 21.20
#